data_AF-A0A183P3S9-F1
#
_entry.id   AF-A0A183P3S9-F1
#
_cell.length_a   1.000
_cell.length_b   1.000
_cell.length_c   1.000
_cell.angle_alpha   90.00
_cell.angle_beta   90.00
_cell.angle_gamma   90.00
#
_symmetry.space_group_name_H-M   'P 1'
#
loop_
_entity.id
_entity.type
_entity.pdbx_description
1 polymer ?
#
loop_
_entity_poly.entity_id
_entity_poly.type
_entity_poly.pdbx_seq_one_letter_code
_entity_poly.pdbx_strand_id
1 'polypeptide(L)'
;MEFKNLIDTINIEEDEIMVSFDVSSLFTNVPINRALDIINDCLESDLDLNLRCPLDPSEVIKCLELCLRSTLFIFRGQLYRQEEGIVMGSPVSSIVANLFMHSLETSAIAKRLCPPKLWLRYVDDIFIVNKRGGLEELFNNVNSISESNKLTKEIESADHKLAFLDCLVERRHNNNKLKINVYRKPTHSDRYLDFDSAHAQCTKINVLLSDRPRIIVSS
;
A
#
# COMPACT_ATOMS: atom_id res chain seq x y z
N MET A 1 5.06 -8.50 11.84
CA MET A 1 6.19 -8.58 12.80
C MET A 1 7.37 -7.74 12.31
N GLU A 2 7.68 -7.75 11.01
CA GLU A 2 8.75 -6.94 10.39
C GLU A 2 8.60 -5.42 10.61
N PHE A 3 7.41 -4.85 10.38
CA PHE A 3 7.18 -3.40 10.61
C PHE A 3 7.54 -2.98 12.04
N LYS A 4 7.13 -3.77 13.04
CA LYS A 4 7.44 -3.47 14.44
C LYS A 4 8.94 -3.47 14.72
N ASN A 5 9.63 -4.51 14.25
CA ASN A 5 11.07 -4.65 14.44
C ASN A 5 11.82 -3.48 13.80
N LEU A 6 11.41 -3.04 12.62
CA LEU A 6 12.02 -1.91 11.93
C LEU A 6 11.79 -0.60 12.69
N ILE A 7 10.56 -0.33 13.11
CA ILE A 7 10.21 0.87 13.87
C ILE A 7 10.95 0.96 15.21
N ASP A 8 11.16 -0.16 15.90
CA ASP A 8 11.90 -0.21 17.18
C ASP A 8 13.40 0.16 17.01
N THR A 9 13.95 0.05 15.81
CA THR A 9 15.35 0.42 15.49
C THR A 9 15.54 1.87 15.08
N ILE A 10 14.46 2.58 14.77
CA ILE A 10 14.53 3.93 14.21
C ILE A 10 14.45 4.97 15.32
N ASN A 11 15.41 5.90 15.31
CA ASN A 11 15.34 7.13 16.09
C ASN A 11 14.79 8.25 15.20
N ILE A 12 13.89 9.08 15.71
CA ILE A 12 13.39 10.26 15.01
C ILE A 12 13.88 11.54 15.69
N GLU A 13 14.50 12.41 14.90
CA GLU A 13 14.99 13.72 15.35
C GLU A 13 13.85 14.75 15.49
N GLU A 14 14.12 15.90 16.13
CA GLU A 14 13.13 16.97 16.34
C GLU A 14 12.66 17.62 15.02
N ASP A 15 13.57 17.74 14.05
CA ASP A 15 13.32 18.30 12.73
C ASP A 15 12.70 17.28 11.74
N GLU A 16 12.48 16.05 12.19
CA GLU A 16 11.82 14.98 11.44
C GLU A 16 10.35 14.86 11.84
N ILE A 17 9.53 14.32 10.94
CA ILE A 17 8.08 14.15 11.10
C ILE A 17 7.63 12.81 10.53
N MET A 18 6.71 12.13 11.24
CA MET A 18 6.03 10.94 10.73
C MET A 18 4.81 11.34 9.91
N VAL A 19 4.63 10.69 8.77
CA VAL A 19 3.51 10.95 7.87
C VAL A 19 3.04 9.64 7.26
N SER A 20 1.72 9.49 7.17
CA SER A 20 1.07 8.42 6.40
C SER A 20 0.60 9.01 5.08
N PHE A 21 0.96 8.39 3.96
CA PHE A 21 0.29 8.64 2.68
C PHE A 21 -0.64 7.48 2.36
N ASP A 22 -1.76 7.79 1.72
CA ASP A 22 -2.74 6.84 1.23
C ASP A 22 -2.99 7.09 -0.25
N VAL A 23 -2.93 6.03 -1.07
CA VAL A 23 -3.16 6.13 -2.53
C VAL A 23 -4.65 6.04 -2.81
N SER A 24 -5.23 7.13 -3.31
CA SER A 24 -6.64 7.19 -3.64
C SER A 24 -6.99 6.24 -4.80
N SER A 25 -7.80 5.22 -4.46
CA SER A 25 -8.37 4.25 -5.40
C SER A 25 -7.31 3.58 -6.29
N LEU A 26 -6.26 3.04 -5.67
CA LEU A 26 -5.12 2.42 -6.36
C LEU A 26 -5.56 1.50 -7.51
N PHE A 27 -6.33 0.46 -7.23
CA PHE A 27 -6.71 -0.54 -8.23
C PHE A 27 -7.51 0.05 -9.38
N THR A 28 -8.46 0.96 -9.14
CA THR A 28 -9.31 1.49 -10.22
C THR A 28 -8.64 2.57 -11.06
N ASN A 29 -7.50 3.12 -10.63
CA ASN A 29 -6.85 4.26 -11.27
C ASN A 29 -5.48 3.94 -11.91
N VAL A 30 -5.01 2.68 -11.84
CA VAL A 30 -3.78 2.25 -12.51
C VAL A 30 -3.98 2.26 -14.03
N PRO A 31 -3.22 3.08 -14.80
CA PRO A 31 -3.32 3.07 -16.26
C PRO A 31 -2.72 1.78 -16.82
N ILE A 32 -3.52 1.01 -17.56
CA ILE A 32 -3.13 -0.34 -18.01
C ILE A 32 -1.88 -0.29 -18.88
N ASN A 33 -1.85 0.58 -19.89
CA ASN A 33 -0.72 0.69 -20.82
C ASN A 33 0.58 1.03 -20.09
N ARG A 34 0.52 2.00 -19.16
CA ARG A 34 1.71 2.41 -18.40
C ARG A 34 2.22 1.29 -17.51
N ALA A 35 1.31 0.52 -16.90
CA ALA A 35 1.70 -0.64 -16.09
C ALA A 35 2.34 -1.74 -16.95
N LEU A 36 1.81 -2.01 -18.15
CA LEU A 36 2.39 -2.97 -19.09
C LEU A 36 3.79 -2.54 -19.53
N ASP A 37 4.01 -1.26 -19.84
CA ASP A 37 5.34 -0.73 -20.20
C ASP A 37 6.36 -0.98 -19.07
N ILE A 38 5.99 -0.63 -17.83
CA ILE A 38 6.85 -0.84 -16.65
C ILE A 38 7.19 -2.32 -16.47
N ILE A 39 6.21 -3.20 -16.65
CA ILE A 39 6.42 -4.64 -16.50
C ILE A 39 7.30 -5.17 -17.63
N ASN A 40 7.14 -4.68 -18.86
CA ASN A 40 7.99 -5.04 -19.97
C ASN A 40 9.44 -4.65 -19.71
N ASP A 41 9.69 -3.42 -19.26
CA ASP A 41 11.04 -2.94 -18.90
C ASP A 41 11.66 -3.82 -17.81
N CYS A 42 10.87 -4.24 -16.81
CA CYS A 42 11.34 -5.16 -15.76
C CYS A 42 11.69 -6.55 -16.31
N LEU A 43 10.87 -7.10 -17.21
CA LEU A 43 11.09 -8.42 -17.82
C LEU A 43 12.31 -8.41 -18.75
N GLU A 44 12.51 -7.34 -19.52
CA GLU A 44 13.66 -7.19 -20.40
C GLU A 44 14.98 -7.01 -19.63
N SER A 45 14.90 -6.40 -18.44
CA SER A 45 16.07 -6.22 -17.55
C SER A 45 16.46 -7.50 -16.80
N ASP A 46 15.64 -8.55 -16.85
CA ASP A 46 15.81 -9.78 -16.08
C ASP A 46 16.59 -10.84 -16.87
N LEU A 47 17.90 -10.89 -16.63
CA LEU A 47 18.83 -11.79 -17.33
C LEU A 47 18.51 -13.28 -17.11
N ASP A 48 17.85 -13.62 -16.00
CA ASP A 48 17.53 -15.00 -15.61
C ASP A 48 16.08 -15.39 -15.96
N LEU A 49 15.35 -14.55 -16.70
CA LEU A 49 13.95 -14.82 -17.06
C LEU A 49 13.79 -16.15 -17.78
N ASN A 50 14.65 -16.42 -18.76
CA ASN A 50 14.63 -17.65 -19.57
C ASN A 50 14.85 -18.94 -18.75
N LEU A 51 15.40 -18.82 -17.53
CA LEU A 51 15.58 -19.96 -16.62
C LEU A 51 14.31 -20.28 -15.82
N ARG A 52 13.42 -19.30 -15.64
CA ARG A 52 12.20 -19.41 -14.81
C ARG A 52 10.92 -19.48 -15.63
N CYS A 53 10.90 -18.88 -16.81
CA CYS A 53 9.74 -18.83 -17.69
C CYS A 53 10.18 -19.18 -19.12
N PRO A 54 9.46 -20.10 -19.81
CA PRO A 54 9.75 -20.43 -21.20
C PRO A 54 9.21 -19.40 -22.20
N LEU A 55 8.48 -18.37 -21.73
CA LEU A 55 7.86 -17.35 -22.57
C LEU A 55 8.76 -16.14 -22.70
N ASP A 56 8.80 -15.56 -23.89
CA ASP A 56 9.47 -14.28 -24.12
C ASP A 56 8.71 -13.14 -23.41
N PRO A 57 9.40 -12.03 -23.02
CA PRO A 57 8.74 -10.86 -22.43
C PRO A 57 7.50 -10.40 -23.19
N SER A 58 7.59 -10.35 -24.52
CA SER A 58 6.47 -9.91 -25.37
C SER A 58 5.24 -10.83 -25.31
N GLU A 59 5.43 -12.14 -25.08
CA GLU A 59 4.34 -13.10 -24.93
C GLU A 59 3.69 -12.96 -23.56
N VAL A 60 4.49 -12.77 -22.50
CA VAL A 60 4.00 -12.49 -21.15
C VAL A 60 3.16 -11.22 -21.14
N ILE A 61 3.62 -10.15 -21.79
CA ILE A 61 2.89 -8.88 -21.89
C ILE A 61 1.56 -9.05 -22.64
N LYS A 62 1.53 -9.80 -23.75
CA LYS A 62 0.26 -10.09 -24.47
C LYS A 62 -0.74 -10.84 -23.58
N CYS A 63 -0.28 -11.85 -22.85
CA CYS A 63 -1.13 -12.60 -21.91
C CYS A 63 -1.65 -11.69 -20.79
N LEU A 64 -0.78 -10.84 -20.23
CA LEU A 64 -1.15 -9.91 -19.17
C LEU A 64 -2.13 -8.85 -19.67
N GLU A 65 -1.90 -8.27 -20.84
CA GLU A 65 -2.81 -7.32 -21.47
C GLU A 65 -4.21 -7.93 -21.66
N LEU A 66 -4.28 -9.16 -22.17
CA LEU A 66 -5.55 -9.88 -22.31
C LEU A 66 -6.26 -10.03 -20.96
N CYS A 67 -5.54 -10.45 -19.91
CA CYS A 67 -6.08 -10.61 -18.57
C CYS A 67 -6.61 -9.30 -17.99
N LEU A 68 -5.87 -8.19 -18.15
CA LEU A 68 -6.25 -6.89 -17.60
C LEU A 68 -7.44 -6.27 -18.36
N ARG A 69 -7.44 -6.37 -19.70
CA ARG A 69 -8.50 -5.80 -20.56
C ARG A 69 -9.79 -6.64 -20.61
N SER A 70 -9.74 -7.91 -20.23
CA SER A 70 -10.91 -8.82 -20.26
C SER A 70 -11.74 -8.77 -18.97
N THR A 71 -11.71 -7.65 -18.25
CA THR A 71 -12.47 -7.48 -17.01
C THR A 71 -13.91 -7.08 -17.32
N LEU A 72 -14.83 -8.01 -17.08
CA LEU A 72 -16.28 -7.82 -17.20
C LEU A 72 -16.97 -8.01 -15.84
N PHE A 73 -17.93 -7.16 -15.52
CA PHE A 73 -18.73 -7.30 -14.29
C PHE A 73 -20.20 -6.92 -14.53
N ILE A 74 -21.10 -7.48 -13.72
CA ILE A 74 -22.53 -7.16 -13.77
C ILE A 74 -22.88 -6.22 -12.63
N PHE A 75 -23.51 -5.09 -12.96
CA PHE A 75 -24.06 -4.16 -11.98
C PHE A 75 -25.51 -3.83 -12.33
N ARG A 76 -26.43 -4.01 -11.38
CA ARG A 76 -27.88 -3.79 -11.59
C ARG A 76 -28.45 -4.50 -12.83
N GLY A 77 -27.98 -5.73 -13.08
CA GLY A 77 -28.43 -6.55 -14.21
C GLY A 77 -27.85 -6.16 -15.57
N GLN A 78 -26.96 -5.17 -15.63
CA GLN A 78 -26.27 -4.76 -16.86
C GLN A 78 -24.81 -5.19 -16.82
N LEU A 79 -24.29 -5.63 -17.97
CA LEU A 79 -22.89 -6.02 -18.15
C LEU A 79 -22.05 -4.79 -18.47
N TYR A 80 -20.97 -4.59 -17.74
CA TYR A 80 -20.00 -3.53 -17.94
C TYR A 80 -18.61 -4.11 -18.17
N ARG A 81 -17.79 -3.39 -18.95
CA ARG A 81 -16.37 -3.63 -19.10
C ARG A 81 -15.61 -2.53 -18.39
N GLN A 82 -14.62 -2.89 -17.60
CA GLN A 82 -13.69 -1.93 -17.02
C GLN A 82 -12.69 -1.49 -18.09
N GLU A 83 -12.62 -0.19 -18.38
CA GLU A 83 -11.72 0.35 -19.42
C GLU A 83 -10.34 0.71 -18.86
N GLU A 84 -10.30 1.24 -17.64
CA GLU A 84 -9.09 1.64 -16.94
C GLU A 84 -9.05 1.07 -15.52
N GLY A 85 -7.84 0.96 -14.98
CA GLY A 85 -7.61 0.27 -13.72
C GLY A 85 -7.56 -1.25 -13.87
N ILE A 86 -7.24 -1.88 -12.76
CA ILE A 86 -7.12 -3.32 -12.62
C ILE A 86 -8.18 -3.81 -11.64
N VAL A 87 -8.71 -5.02 -11.89
CA VAL A 87 -9.82 -5.54 -11.08
C VAL A 87 -9.34 -6.05 -9.74
N MET A 88 -9.99 -5.62 -8.66
CA MET A 88 -9.75 -6.19 -7.34
C MET A 88 -10.18 -7.67 -7.34
N GLY A 89 -9.31 -8.55 -6.83
CA GLY A 89 -9.58 -9.99 -6.74
C GLY A 89 -9.05 -10.82 -7.91
N SER A 90 -8.52 -10.20 -8.97
CA SER A 90 -7.72 -10.95 -9.95
C SER A 90 -6.35 -11.32 -9.35
N PRO A 91 -5.85 -12.56 -9.56
CA PRO A 91 -4.54 -12.98 -9.05
C PRO A 91 -3.37 -12.11 -9.51
N VAL A 92 -3.47 -11.49 -10.69
CA VAL A 92 -2.41 -10.65 -11.25
C VAL A 92 -2.46 -9.21 -10.75
N SER A 93 -3.62 -8.71 -10.31
CA SER A 93 -3.80 -7.29 -9.99
C SER A 93 -2.88 -6.80 -8.89
N SER A 94 -2.71 -7.58 -7.81
CA SER A 94 -1.84 -7.18 -6.70
C SER A 94 -0.39 -7.00 -7.12
N ILE A 95 0.09 -7.84 -8.05
CA ILE A 95 1.46 -7.75 -8.57
C ILE A 95 1.59 -6.53 -9.50
N VAL A 96 0.62 -6.33 -10.39
CA VAL A 96 0.61 -5.19 -11.32
C VAL A 96 0.57 -3.86 -10.57
N ALA A 97 -0.32 -3.70 -9.58
CA ALA A 97 -0.37 -2.51 -8.74
C ALA A 97 0.95 -2.28 -8.00
N ASN A 98 1.55 -3.34 -7.44
CA ASN A 98 2.80 -3.22 -6.70
C ASN A 98 3.97 -2.78 -7.58
N LEU A 99 4.10 -3.31 -8.79
CA LEU A 99 5.15 -2.93 -9.74
C LEU A 99 4.96 -1.50 -10.25
N PHE A 100 3.71 -1.12 -10.56
CA PHE A 100 3.39 0.24 -10.93
C PHE A 100 3.75 1.24 -9.82
N MET A 101 3.35 0.95 -8.57
CA MET A 101 3.68 1.77 -7.41
C MET A 101 5.19 1.83 -7.19
N HIS A 102 5.91 0.71 -7.30
CA HIS A 102 7.36 0.68 -7.15
C HIS A 102 8.08 1.60 -8.16
N SER A 103 7.63 1.62 -9.40
CA SER A 103 8.17 2.53 -10.44
C SER A 103 7.89 4.00 -10.11
N LEU A 104 6.68 4.32 -9.65
CA LEU A 104 6.30 5.67 -9.22
C LEU A 104 7.15 6.13 -8.02
N GLU A 105 7.29 5.28 -7.00
CA GLU A 105 8.07 5.55 -5.80
C GLU A 105 9.55 5.77 -6.12
N THR A 106 10.13 4.88 -6.93
CA THR A 106 11.53 5.00 -7.37
C THR A 106 11.74 6.31 -8.10
N SER A 107 10.83 6.67 -9.00
CA SER A 107 10.88 7.95 -9.72
C SER A 107 10.72 9.16 -8.80
N ALA A 108 9.90 9.06 -7.76
CA ALA A 108 9.66 10.14 -6.80
C ALA A 108 10.84 10.35 -5.84
N ILE A 109 11.47 9.26 -5.39
CA ILE A 109 12.60 9.30 -4.45
C ILE A 109 13.89 9.67 -5.18
N ALA A 110 14.15 9.09 -6.37
CA ALA A 110 15.39 9.33 -7.12
C ALA A 110 15.58 10.78 -7.55
N LYS A 111 14.49 11.54 -7.73
CA LYS A 111 14.53 12.96 -8.12
C LYS A 111 14.89 13.91 -6.97
N ARG A 112 15.09 13.42 -5.74
CA ARG A 112 15.27 14.28 -4.56
C ARG A 112 16.72 14.46 -4.15
N LEU A 113 17.06 15.70 -3.83
CA LEU A 113 18.32 16.06 -3.18
C LEU A 113 18.39 15.52 -1.74
N CYS A 114 17.25 15.47 -1.04
CA CYS A 114 17.11 14.93 0.30
C CYS A 114 15.99 13.87 0.32
N PRO A 115 16.33 12.58 0.17
CA PRO A 115 15.34 11.51 0.28
C PRO A 115 14.82 11.39 1.72
N PRO A 116 13.61 10.84 1.91
CA PRO A 116 13.08 10.56 3.24
C PRO A 116 13.97 9.55 3.96
N LYS A 117 14.05 9.67 5.29
CA LYS A 117 14.83 8.77 6.16
C LYS A 117 14.25 7.36 6.17
N LEU A 118 12.93 7.27 6.05
CA LEU A 118 12.20 6.01 5.98
C LEU A 118 11.05 6.13 4.99
N TRP A 119 10.87 5.10 4.16
CA TRP A 119 9.73 4.93 3.27
C TRP A 119 9.31 3.46 3.30
N LEU A 120 8.14 3.18 3.83
CA LEU A 120 7.58 1.82 3.94
C LEU A 120 6.21 1.81 3.31
N ARG A 121 5.96 0.88 2.39
CA ARG A 121 4.65 0.73 1.75
C ARG A 121 4.05 -0.63 2.05
N TYR A 122 2.77 -0.62 2.35
CA TYR A 122 1.90 -1.78 2.41
C TYR A 122 0.73 -1.58 1.43
N VAL A 123 0.85 -2.13 0.23
CA VAL A 123 -0.12 -1.95 -0.87
C VAL A 123 -0.32 -0.46 -1.21
N ASP A 124 -1.37 0.17 -0.69
CA ASP A 124 -1.79 1.57 -0.87
C ASP A 124 -1.42 2.48 0.32
N ASP A 125 -1.18 1.92 1.50
CA ASP A 125 -0.74 2.65 2.71
C ASP A 125 0.78 2.82 2.72
N ILE A 126 1.27 4.05 2.93
CA ILE A 126 2.70 4.38 2.96
C ILE A 126 3.07 5.12 4.24
N PHE A 127 3.99 4.57 5.03
CA PHE A 127 4.56 5.20 6.21
C PHE A 127 5.91 5.85 5.89
N ILE A 128 6.05 7.13 6.22
CA ILE A 128 7.22 7.94 5.87
C ILE A 128 7.75 8.65 7.12
N VAL A 129 9.09 8.69 7.24
CA VAL A 129 9.79 9.63 8.13
C VAL A 129 10.60 10.58 7.26
N ASN A 130 10.28 11.87 7.32
CA ASN A 130 10.92 12.90 6.49
C ASN A 130 11.26 14.15 7.33
N LYS A 131 12.14 15.01 6.80
CA LYS A 131 12.38 16.34 7.39
C LYS A 131 11.15 17.23 7.23
N ARG A 132 10.76 17.96 8.28
CA ARG A 132 9.59 18.85 8.29
C ARG A 132 9.57 19.82 7.12
N GLY A 133 10.72 20.48 6.85
CA GLY A 133 10.83 21.47 5.78
C GLY A 133 10.68 20.91 4.36
N GLY A 134 10.94 19.62 4.15
CA GLY A 134 10.91 18.99 2.82
C GLY A 134 9.65 18.17 2.54
N LEU A 135 8.67 18.16 3.45
CA LEU A 135 7.47 17.32 3.35
C LEU A 135 6.49 17.80 2.28
N GLU A 136 6.19 19.10 2.23
CA GLU A 136 5.25 19.63 1.24
C GLU A 136 5.76 19.44 -0.18
N GLU A 137 7.06 19.68 -0.39
CA GLU A 137 7.72 19.41 -1.66
C GLU A 137 7.63 17.92 -2.03
N LEU A 138 7.85 17.00 -1.07
CA LEU A 138 7.67 15.55 -1.29
C LEU A 138 6.26 15.22 -1.75
N PHE A 139 5.28 15.68 -1.00
CA PHE A 139 3.88 15.39 -1.27
C PHE A 139 3.44 15.92 -2.65
N ASN A 140 3.82 17.15 -2.99
CA ASN A 140 3.46 17.76 -4.26
C ASN A 140 4.16 17.09 -5.44
N ASN A 141 5.43 16.70 -5.27
CA ASN A 141 6.17 15.99 -6.31
C ASN A 141 5.61 14.59 -6.56
N VAL A 142 5.26 13.82 -5.52
CA VAL A 142 4.64 12.50 -5.72
C VAL A 142 3.30 12.65 -6.45
N ASN A 143 2.49 13.64 -6.06
CA ASN A 143 1.20 13.93 -6.69
C ASN A 143 1.28 14.53 -8.11
N SER A 144 2.45 15.01 -8.54
CA SER A 144 2.65 15.52 -9.90
C SER A 144 3.13 14.45 -10.88
N ILE A 145 3.68 13.33 -10.39
CA ILE A 145 4.18 12.23 -11.24
C ILE A 145 3.03 11.45 -11.87
N SER A 146 1.91 11.25 -11.16
CA SER A 146 0.74 10.56 -11.68
C SER A 146 -0.46 11.49 -11.80
N GLU A 147 -1.03 11.56 -13.00
CA GLU A 147 -2.30 12.25 -13.24
C GLU A 147 -3.47 11.48 -12.65
N SER A 148 -3.42 10.14 -12.67
CA SER A 148 -4.54 9.26 -12.29
C SER A 148 -4.53 8.84 -10.81
N ASN A 149 -3.35 8.68 -10.19
CA ASN A 149 -3.23 8.28 -8.79
C ASN A 149 -2.83 9.48 -7.93
N LYS A 150 -3.78 9.98 -7.13
CA LYS A 150 -3.52 10.99 -6.12
C LYS A 150 -3.30 10.35 -4.77
N LEU A 151 -2.42 10.96 -3.98
CA LEU A 151 -2.16 10.56 -2.62
C LEU A 151 -2.75 11.59 -1.67
N THR A 152 -3.38 11.11 -0.62
CA THR A 152 -3.72 11.89 0.57
C THR A 152 -2.63 11.72 1.63
N LYS A 153 -2.56 12.64 2.60
CA LYS A 153 -1.61 12.55 3.69
C LYS A 153 -2.26 12.80 5.04
N GLU A 154 -1.79 12.07 6.04
CA GLU A 154 -2.05 12.29 7.45
C GLU A 154 -0.71 12.51 8.16
N ILE A 155 -0.59 13.61 8.89
CA ILE A 155 0.63 14.01 9.58
C ILE A 155 0.48 13.65 11.06
N GLU A 156 1.59 13.30 11.74
CA GLU A 156 1.57 13.06 13.18
C GLU A 156 0.85 14.19 13.96
N SER A 157 0.07 13.80 14.97
CA SER A 157 -0.68 14.72 15.83
C SER A 157 0.24 15.61 16.67
N ALA A 158 -0.34 16.65 17.29
CA ALA A 158 0.36 17.47 18.28
C ALA A 158 0.97 16.63 19.43
N ASP A 159 0.33 15.52 19.80
CA ASP A 159 0.83 14.56 20.80
C ASP A 159 1.88 13.56 20.26
N HIS A 160 2.44 13.81 19.07
CA HIS A 160 3.43 12.96 18.39
C HIS A 160 2.98 11.52 18.14
N LYS A 161 1.72 11.36 17.72
CA LYS A 161 1.12 10.06 17.39
C LYS A 161 0.65 10.03 15.95
N LEU A 162 0.77 8.88 15.31
CA LEU A 162 0.25 8.64 13.96
C LEU A 162 -0.37 7.26 13.88
N ALA A 163 -1.61 7.19 13.39
CA ALA A 163 -2.23 5.93 13.05
C ALA A 163 -1.67 5.45 11.71
N PHE A 164 -1.31 4.17 11.64
CA PHE A 164 -0.87 3.52 10.41
C PHE A 164 -1.31 2.05 10.43
N LEU A 165 -2.13 1.64 9.47
CA LEU A 165 -2.83 0.35 9.49
C LEU A 165 -3.61 0.17 10.82
N ASP A 166 -3.35 -0.92 11.54
CA ASP A 166 -3.90 -1.21 12.87
C ASP A 166 -2.96 -0.82 14.02
N CYS A 167 -1.96 0.01 13.73
CA CYS A 167 -0.94 0.42 14.69
C CYS A 167 -1.04 1.91 15.01
N LEU A 168 -0.77 2.27 16.26
CA LEU A 168 -0.56 3.64 16.68
C LEU A 168 0.94 3.81 16.95
N VAL A 169 1.61 4.57 16.08
CA VAL A 169 3.03 4.89 16.21
C VAL A 169 3.16 6.16 17.04
N GLU A 170 3.84 6.07 18.18
CA GLU A 170 4.01 7.18 19.12
C GLU A 170 5.50 7.46 19.32
N ARG A 171 5.89 8.73 19.36
CA ARG A 171 7.23 9.10 19.80
C ARG A 171 7.36 8.97 21.30
N ARG A 172 8.43 8.36 21.77
CA ARG A 172 8.82 8.40 23.18
C ARG A 172 9.53 9.71 23.46
N HIS A 173 9.02 10.47 24.43
CA HIS A 173 9.61 11.74 24.87
C HIS A 173 11.04 11.64 25.42
N ASN A 174 11.50 10.43 25.75
CA ASN A 174 12.67 10.21 26.60
C ASN A 174 13.94 9.84 25.82
N ASN A 175 13.82 9.39 24.57
CA ASN A 175 14.95 8.78 23.84
C ASN A 175 14.85 8.84 22.31
N ASN A 176 13.98 9.69 21.75
CA ASN A 176 13.76 9.80 20.31
C ASN A 176 13.36 8.49 19.60
N LYS A 177 12.96 7.45 20.35
CA LYS A 177 12.51 6.18 19.77
C LYS A 177 11.02 6.17 19.53
N LEU A 178 10.60 5.29 18.64
CA LEU A 178 9.20 5.01 18.38
C LEU A 178 8.68 3.89 19.29
N LYS A 179 7.37 3.94 19.56
CA LYS A 179 6.61 2.89 20.21
C LYS A 179 5.40 2.59 19.35
N ILE A 180 5.11 1.30 19.15
CA ILE A 180 3.89 0.86 18.46
C ILE A 180 2.92 0.31 19.51
N ASN A 181 1.71 0.87 19.53
CA ASN A 181 0.56 0.34 20.23
C ASN A 181 -0.48 -0.17 19.21
N VAL A 182 -1.47 -0.92 19.67
CA VAL A 182 -2.63 -1.29 18.84
C VAL A 182 -3.52 -0.06 18.67
N TYR A 183 -3.91 0.26 17.44
CA TYR A 183 -4.86 1.34 17.14
C TYR A 183 -6.25 0.75 16.89
N ARG A 184 -7.27 1.38 17.47
CA ARG A 184 -8.68 1.10 17.16
C ARG A 184 -9.30 2.33 16.52
N LYS A 185 -9.80 2.19 15.30
CA LYS A 185 -10.51 3.28 14.62
C LYS A 185 -11.75 3.67 15.47
N PRO A 186 -12.11 4.96 15.56
CA PRO A 186 -13.29 5.39 16.32
C PRO A 186 -14.61 4.76 15.83
N THR A 187 -14.64 4.31 14.58
CA THR A 187 -15.77 3.60 13.96
C THR A 187 -15.84 2.11 14.30
N HIS A 188 -14.89 1.58 15.10
CA HIS A 188 -14.90 0.19 15.53
C HIS A 188 -16.13 -0.07 16.40
N SER A 189 -17.02 -0.94 15.93
CA SER A 189 -18.31 -1.21 16.57
C SER A 189 -18.30 -2.42 17.51
N ASP A 190 -17.13 -3.07 17.69
CA ASP A 190 -16.97 -4.36 18.40
C ASP A 190 -17.91 -5.47 17.90
N ARG A 191 -18.43 -5.31 16.67
CA ARG A 191 -19.30 -6.31 16.03
C ARG A 191 -18.46 -7.32 15.29
N TYR A 192 -18.65 -8.58 15.65
CA TYR A 192 -18.04 -9.72 14.97
C TYR A 192 -19.00 -10.33 13.95
N LEU A 193 -18.43 -11.16 13.09
CA LEU A 193 -19.18 -11.97 12.15
C LEU A 193 -20.15 -12.87 12.92
N ASP A 194 -21.43 -12.80 12.61
CA ASP A 194 -22.44 -13.66 13.24
C ASP A 194 -22.08 -15.13 13.02
N PHE A 195 -22.09 -15.93 14.09
CA PHE A 195 -21.80 -17.35 14.01
C PHE A 195 -22.80 -18.08 13.12
N ASP A 196 -24.04 -17.60 13.04
CA ASP A 196 -25.10 -18.21 12.22
C ASP A 196 -25.14 -17.67 10.78
N SER A 197 -24.22 -16.77 10.42
CA SER A 197 -24.10 -16.28 9.03
C SER A 197 -23.77 -17.42 8.06
N ALA A 198 -24.14 -17.27 6.78
CA ALA A 198 -23.86 -18.26 5.73
C ALA A 198 -22.36 -18.36 5.32
N HIS A 199 -21.47 -17.69 6.04
CA HIS A 199 -20.04 -17.72 5.77
C HIS A 199 -19.41 -19.07 6.16
N ALA A 200 -18.40 -19.49 5.41
CA ALA A 200 -17.66 -20.71 5.69
C ALA A 200 -17.04 -20.68 7.09
N GLN A 201 -16.97 -21.84 7.75
CA GLN A 201 -16.48 -21.94 9.12
C GLN A 201 -15.02 -21.45 9.25
N CYS A 202 -14.20 -21.68 8.23
CA CYS A 202 -12.83 -21.16 8.17
C CYS A 202 -12.79 -19.62 8.23
N THR A 203 -13.71 -18.93 7.54
CA THR A 203 -13.81 -17.46 7.57
C THR A 203 -14.18 -16.96 8.97
N LYS A 204 -15.15 -17.59 9.62
CA LYS A 204 -15.56 -17.26 11.01
C LYS A 204 -14.40 -17.41 11.99
N ILE A 205 -13.68 -18.54 11.91
CA ILE A 205 -12.52 -18.82 12.75
C ILE A 205 -11.40 -17.81 12.46
N ASN A 206 -11.13 -17.52 11.19
CA ASN A 206 -10.06 -16.60 10.80
C ASN A 206 -10.31 -15.17 11.30
N VAL A 207 -11.55 -14.68 11.26
CA VAL A 207 -11.91 -13.36 11.83
C VAL A 207 -11.60 -13.31 13.33
N LEU A 208 -11.97 -14.36 14.08
CA LEU A 208 -11.64 -14.45 15.51
C LEU A 208 -10.14 -14.53 15.76
N LEU A 209 -9.39 -15.27 14.92
CA LEU A 209 -7.95 -15.41 15.05
C LEU A 209 -7.20 -14.13 14.68
N SER A 210 -7.63 -13.38 13.67
CA SER A 210 -7.03 -12.09 13.30
C SER A 210 -7.23 -11.05 14.39
N ASP A 211 -8.33 -11.11 15.13
CA ASP A 211 -8.66 -10.16 16.19
C ASP A 211 -8.13 -10.57 17.57
N ARG A 212 -7.65 -11.81 17.77
CA ARG A 212 -7.09 -12.28 19.04
C ARG A 212 -6.04 -11.33 19.66
N PRO A 213 -5.05 -10.81 18.90
CA PRO A 213 -4.08 -9.85 19.44
C PRO A 213 -4.73 -8.53 19.87
N ARG A 214 -5.88 -8.18 19.27
CA ARG A 214 -6.64 -6.96 19.57
C ARG A 214 -7.50 -7.11 20.83
N ILE A 215 -7.91 -8.33 21.19
CA ILE A 215 -8.78 -8.64 22.35
C ILE A 215 -7.98 -8.72 23.66
N ILE A 216 -6.79 -9.34 23.64
CA ILE A 216 -6.01 -9.61 24.87
C ILE A 216 -5.37 -8.33 25.46
N VAL A 217 -5.13 -7.30 24.64
CA VAL A 217 -4.54 -6.02 25.12
C VAL A 217 -5.58 -5.14 25.84
N SER A 218 -6.86 -5.50 25.81
CA SER A 218 -7.96 -4.80 26.51
C SER A 218 -8.37 -5.42 27.84
N SER A 219 -7.62 -6.40 28.37
CA SER A 219 -7.88 -7.07 29.65
C SER A 219 -6.73 -6.93 30.63
#